data_AF-A0A832ZQS0-F1
#
_entry.id   AF-A0A832ZQS0-F1
#
_cell.length_a   1.000
_cell.length_b   1.000
_cell.length_c   1.000
_cell.angle_alpha   90.00
_cell.angle_beta   90.00
_cell.angle_gamma   90.00
#
_symmetry.space_group_name_H-M   'P 1'
#
loop_
_entity.id
_entity.type
_entity.pdbx_description
1 polymer ?
#
loop_
_entity_poly.entity_id
_entity_poly.type
_entity_poly.pdbx_seq_one_letter_code
_entity_poly.pdbx_strand_id
1 'polypeptide(L)'
;MFFVLGAPQWEREIGILYYFTDYSGVGGRIKEKPEDFIVEEVNEPGVARVLVLRGQKAPKDPEGSGEYLWAVMEKRDWDTIDAVNRLARVLKIPVKHVGFAGTKDKKALTGQWISLRGVRWRDLRDLGLRDMAFHTPFYTRGRIRLGNLLGNRFTVRIRGARGEVRPVVCFPNYFAHQRFGTYRFVSHVVGRQMVKGDWEGAVRTYLTATSPYEPEVTRAARERLGEEWGDFRRALEYFPRRLRPERVILQALAAGKGFETALRRLHPRMFSLFIHAYQSYLFNLILSRRLEHGARPEKGDVLLHGVPTALIPGYLERPSGGVQGEIEKEVLEAEGVDLSACRRFKKHATGGGRRK
;
A
#
# COMPACT_ATOMS: atom_id res chain seq x y z
N MET A 1 -6.58 -29.24 -14.89
CA MET A 1 -5.41 -28.33 -14.91
C MET A 1 -5.97 -26.92 -14.99
N PHE A 2 -5.90 -26.14 -13.92
CA PHE A 2 -6.30 -24.73 -13.98
C PHE A 2 -5.30 -24.02 -14.90
N PHE A 3 -5.77 -23.35 -15.94
CA PHE A 3 -4.91 -22.64 -16.87
C PHE A 3 -4.45 -21.35 -16.18
N VAL A 4 -3.21 -21.36 -15.71
CA VAL A 4 -2.62 -20.23 -14.98
C VAL A 4 -1.63 -19.53 -15.92
N LEU A 5 -1.88 -18.26 -16.23
CA LEU A 5 -0.99 -17.49 -17.10
C LEU A 5 0.20 -16.97 -16.29
N GLY A 6 1.43 -17.23 -16.76
CA GLY A 6 2.65 -16.80 -16.07
C GLY A 6 2.80 -15.28 -16.06
N ALA A 7 3.08 -14.71 -14.90
CA ALA A 7 3.31 -13.26 -14.74
C ALA A 7 4.62 -12.82 -15.42
N PRO A 8 4.79 -11.53 -15.79
CA PRO A 8 6.05 -10.99 -16.28
C PRO A 8 7.15 -11.03 -15.21
N GLN A 9 8.42 -11.01 -15.64
CA GLN A 9 9.57 -11.20 -14.75
C GLN A 9 9.56 -10.30 -13.50
N TRP A 10 9.28 -9.01 -13.67
CA TRP A 10 9.29 -8.07 -12.55
C TRP A 10 8.19 -8.34 -11.49
N GLU A 11 7.08 -8.98 -11.87
CA GLU A 11 6.05 -9.42 -10.91
C GLU A 11 6.46 -10.71 -10.20
N ARG A 12 7.16 -11.60 -10.89
CA ARG A 12 7.74 -12.81 -10.29
C ARG A 12 8.77 -12.46 -9.22
N GLU A 13 9.55 -11.41 -9.43
CA GLU A 13 10.49 -10.87 -8.44
C GLU A 13 9.82 -10.46 -7.12
N ILE A 14 8.52 -10.15 -7.13
CA ILE A 14 7.74 -9.82 -5.93
C ILE A 14 6.78 -10.95 -5.51
N GLY A 15 7.00 -12.17 -5.99
CA GLY A 15 6.28 -13.38 -5.61
C GLY A 15 4.93 -13.58 -6.31
N ILE A 16 4.58 -12.75 -7.29
CA ILE A 16 3.40 -12.93 -8.13
C ILE A 16 3.84 -13.77 -9.33
N LEU A 17 3.63 -15.09 -9.24
CA LEU A 17 4.09 -16.01 -10.29
C LEU A 17 3.08 -16.13 -11.44
N TYR A 18 1.83 -15.84 -11.13
CA TYR A 18 0.69 -16.34 -11.86
C TYR A 18 -0.50 -15.37 -11.84
N TYR A 19 -1.26 -15.36 -12.92
CA TYR A 19 -2.58 -14.76 -12.96
C TYR A 19 -3.66 -15.81 -12.88
N PHE A 20 -4.80 -15.43 -12.30
CA PHE A 20 -5.95 -16.30 -12.10
C PHE A 20 -6.71 -16.65 -13.37
N THR A 21 -6.52 -15.85 -14.43
CA THR A 21 -7.21 -15.98 -15.71
C THR A 21 -6.30 -16.60 -16.76
N ASP A 22 -6.90 -17.33 -17.70
CA ASP A 22 -6.23 -18.05 -18.79
C ASP A 22 -6.23 -17.31 -20.13
N TYR A 23 -6.93 -16.18 -20.21
CA TYR A 23 -7.02 -15.36 -21.41
C TYR A 23 -6.07 -14.16 -21.36
N SER A 24 -5.74 -13.65 -22.55
CA SER A 24 -4.87 -12.48 -22.70
C SER A 24 -5.51 -11.22 -22.11
N GLY A 25 -4.69 -10.38 -21.47
CA GLY A 25 -5.13 -9.09 -20.97
C GLY A 25 -5.59 -8.15 -22.10
N VAL A 26 -6.52 -7.25 -21.78
CA VAL A 26 -7.09 -6.30 -22.74
C VAL A 26 -6.12 -5.17 -23.16
N GLY A 27 -4.96 -5.08 -22.52
CA GLY A 27 -4.00 -3.99 -22.68
C GLY A 27 -4.55 -2.64 -22.21
N GLY A 28 -4.07 -1.57 -22.83
CA GLY A 28 -4.51 -0.20 -22.54
C GLY A 28 -3.83 0.43 -21.32
N ARG A 29 -4.30 1.63 -20.95
CA ARG A 29 -3.74 2.44 -19.87
C ARG A 29 -4.83 2.94 -18.93
N ILE A 30 -4.51 2.99 -17.64
CA ILE A 30 -5.36 3.57 -16.59
C ILE A 30 -4.78 4.89 -16.09
N LYS A 31 -5.62 5.70 -15.43
CA LYS A 31 -5.21 6.97 -14.80
C LYS A 31 -4.51 7.92 -15.79
N GLU A 32 -4.92 7.97 -17.06
CA GLU A 32 -4.44 9.01 -17.98
C GLU A 32 -4.94 10.39 -17.53
N LYS A 33 -6.23 10.47 -17.18
CA LYS A 33 -6.86 11.63 -16.55
C LYS A 33 -7.47 11.24 -15.19
N PRO A 34 -7.64 12.17 -14.23
CA PRO A 34 -8.30 11.87 -12.94
C PRO A 34 -9.69 11.23 -13.11
N GLU A 35 -10.43 11.63 -14.15
CA GLU A 35 -11.78 11.13 -14.46
C GLU A 35 -11.79 9.65 -14.89
N ASP A 36 -10.64 9.10 -15.26
CA ASP A 36 -10.51 7.68 -15.64
C ASP A 36 -10.43 6.77 -14.41
N PHE A 37 -10.30 7.33 -13.22
CA PHE A 37 -10.17 6.57 -11.98
C PHE A 37 -11.00 7.23 -10.88
N ILE A 38 -12.22 6.74 -10.70
CA ILE A 38 -13.18 7.25 -9.73
C ILE A 38 -13.20 6.31 -8.52
N VAL A 39 -13.04 6.86 -7.32
CA VAL A 39 -13.06 6.13 -6.05
C VAL A 39 -14.12 6.72 -5.13
N GLU A 40 -15.14 5.95 -4.79
CA GLU A 40 -16.25 6.37 -3.94
C GLU A 40 -16.23 5.55 -2.65
N GLU A 41 -16.06 6.22 -1.51
CA GLU A 41 -16.03 5.54 -0.22
C GLU A 41 -17.39 4.93 0.12
N VAL A 42 -17.40 3.70 0.61
CA VAL A 42 -18.59 3.03 1.14
C VAL A 42 -18.51 3.04 2.66
N ASN A 43 -19.50 3.63 3.31
CA ASN A 43 -19.59 3.73 4.76
C ASN A 43 -21.03 3.43 5.22
N GLU A 44 -21.30 3.38 6.52
CA GLU A 44 -22.64 3.12 7.07
C GLU A 44 -23.73 4.07 6.51
N PRO A 45 -23.50 5.39 6.34
CA PRO A 45 -24.48 6.28 5.71
C PRO A 45 -24.72 6.01 4.22
N GLY A 46 -23.87 5.19 3.59
CA GLY A 46 -23.94 4.85 2.17
C GLY A 46 -22.68 5.23 1.39
N VAL A 47 -22.83 5.27 0.06
CA VAL A 47 -21.74 5.53 -0.89
C VAL A 47 -21.53 7.03 -1.07
N ALA A 48 -20.32 7.51 -0.79
CA ALA A 48 -19.87 8.87 -1.07
C ALA A 48 -19.64 9.06 -2.58
N ARG A 49 -20.74 9.20 -3.32
CA ARG A 49 -20.70 9.32 -4.79
C ARG A 49 -20.00 10.59 -5.25
N VAL A 50 -19.30 10.52 -6.38
CA VAL A 50 -18.77 11.72 -7.07
C VAL A 50 -19.85 12.26 -8.01
N LEU A 51 -20.53 13.34 -7.61
CA LEU A 51 -21.65 13.94 -8.31
C LEU A 51 -21.28 15.30 -8.90
N VAL A 52 -20.83 16.22 -8.05
CA VAL A 52 -20.66 17.65 -8.35
C VAL A 52 -19.51 17.87 -9.32
N LEU A 53 -18.35 17.23 -9.10
CA LEU A 53 -17.21 17.30 -10.02
C LEU A 53 -17.48 16.60 -11.36
N ARG A 54 -18.61 15.88 -11.47
CA ARG A 54 -19.14 15.31 -12.72
C ARG A 54 -20.32 16.11 -13.29
N GLY A 55 -20.61 17.29 -12.75
CA GLY A 55 -21.68 18.18 -13.21
C GLY A 55 -23.09 17.73 -12.82
N GLN A 56 -23.24 16.82 -11.86
CA GLN A 56 -24.53 16.34 -11.38
C GLN A 56 -25.04 17.18 -10.20
N LYS A 57 -26.37 17.29 -10.07
CA LYS A 57 -27.01 17.91 -8.91
C LYS A 57 -26.90 16.98 -7.70
N ALA A 58 -26.64 17.55 -6.53
CA ALA A 58 -26.55 16.83 -5.26
C ALA A 58 -27.44 17.49 -4.19
N PRO A 59 -27.91 16.75 -3.16
CA PRO A 59 -28.63 17.32 -2.04
C PRO A 59 -27.78 18.36 -1.32
N LYS A 60 -28.42 19.49 -0.96
CA LYS A 60 -27.75 20.66 -0.38
C LYS A 60 -28.28 21.08 0.97
N ASP A 61 -29.29 20.44 1.53
CA ASP A 61 -29.82 20.86 2.83
C ASP A 61 -29.51 19.80 3.89
N PRO A 62 -28.97 20.20 5.06
CA PRO A 62 -28.61 19.26 6.10
C PRO A 62 -29.83 18.87 6.93
N GLU A 63 -29.88 17.61 7.33
CA GLU A 63 -30.80 17.11 8.35
C GLU A 63 -30.02 16.76 9.64
N GLY A 64 -30.75 16.43 10.71
CA GLY A 64 -30.18 15.93 11.97
C GLY A 64 -29.74 17.01 12.96
N SER A 65 -29.07 16.57 14.03
CA SER A 65 -28.57 17.43 15.11
C SER A 65 -27.25 16.91 15.69
N GLY A 66 -26.43 17.81 16.21
CA GLY A 66 -25.15 17.47 16.84
C GLY A 66 -24.03 18.44 16.48
N GLU A 67 -22.87 18.24 17.10
CA GLU A 67 -21.72 19.14 16.94
C GLU A 67 -20.87 18.84 15.69
N TYR A 68 -21.08 17.68 15.05
CA TYR A 68 -20.35 17.29 13.84
C TYR A 68 -21.23 17.41 12.61
N LEU A 69 -20.76 18.15 11.62
CA LEU A 69 -21.27 18.13 10.26
C LEU A 69 -20.58 16.99 9.50
N TRP A 70 -21.34 16.00 9.07
CA TRP A 70 -20.90 15.04 8.07
C TRP A 70 -21.26 15.55 6.68
N ALA A 71 -20.37 15.35 5.72
CA ALA A 71 -20.59 15.64 4.32
C ALA A 71 -19.73 14.73 3.45
N VAL A 72 -20.11 14.57 2.19
CA VAL A 72 -19.23 14.02 1.16
C VAL A 72 -18.30 15.12 0.70
N MET A 73 -16.99 14.86 0.74
CA MET A 73 -15.96 15.65 0.08
C MET A 73 -15.56 14.96 -1.21
N GLU A 74 -15.80 15.63 -2.33
CA GLU A 74 -15.24 15.29 -3.61
C GLU A 74 -13.92 16.04 -3.81
N LYS A 75 -12.91 15.36 -4.36
CA LYS A 75 -11.63 15.97 -4.73
C LYS A 75 -11.12 15.43 -6.06
N ARG A 76 -10.43 16.29 -6.82
CA ARG A 76 -9.79 15.98 -8.10
C ARG A 76 -8.29 16.29 -8.05
N ASP A 77 -7.45 15.29 -8.28
CA ASP A 77 -5.98 15.43 -8.27
C ASP A 77 -5.35 15.94 -6.94
N TRP A 78 -6.02 15.67 -5.82
CA TRP A 78 -5.59 16.05 -4.48
C TRP A 78 -5.22 14.83 -3.64
N ASP A 79 -4.12 14.91 -2.88
CA ASP A 79 -3.90 13.99 -1.76
C ASP A 79 -4.92 14.30 -0.64
N THR A 80 -5.43 13.27 0.02
CA THR A 80 -6.44 13.44 1.09
C THR A 80 -5.92 14.29 2.24
N ILE A 81 -4.65 14.13 2.64
CA ILE A 81 -4.06 14.88 3.76
C ILE A 81 -3.90 16.34 3.36
N ASP A 82 -3.45 16.62 2.13
CA ASP A 82 -3.32 17.99 1.63
C ASP A 82 -4.69 18.69 1.51
N ALA A 83 -5.71 17.99 1.01
CA ALA A 83 -7.08 18.51 0.94
C ALA A 83 -7.64 18.83 2.33
N VAL A 84 -7.47 17.92 3.30
CA VAL A 84 -7.89 18.13 4.69
C VAL A 84 -7.17 19.32 5.33
N ASN A 85 -5.85 19.43 5.14
CA ASN A 85 -5.07 20.56 5.65
C ASN A 85 -5.52 21.89 5.02
N ARG A 86 -5.80 21.89 3.71
CA ARG A 86 -6.32 23.07 3.01
C ARG A 86 -7.70 23.46 3.54
N LEU A 87 -8.60 22.49 3.68
CA LEU A 87 -9.96 22.69 4.19
C LEU A 87 -9.94 23.28 5.60
N ALA A 88 -9.19 22.66 6.52
CA ALA A 88 -9.07 23.13 7.91
C ALA A 88 -8.55 24.57 7.97
N ARG A 89 -7.55 24.92 7.15
CA ARG A 89 -6.99 26.27 7.07
C ARG A 89 -8.02 27.31 6.61
N VAL A 90 -8.80 27.01 5.58
CA VAL A 90 -9.80 27.96 5.05
C VAL A 90 -10.98 28.11 6.00
N LEU A 91 -11.41 27.02 6.63
CA LEU A 91 -12.46 27.04 7.67
C LEU A 91 -11.96 27.60 9.02
N LYS A 92 -10.66 27.86 9.16
CA LYS A 92 -10.01 28.33 10.40
C LYS A 92 -10.28 27.42 11.61
N ILE A 93 -10.27 26.11 11.38
CA ILE A 93 -10.43 25.09 12.43
C ILE A 93 -9.15 24.27 12.62
N PRO A 94 -8.92 23.69 13.80
CA PRO A 94 -7.84 22.73 13.99
C PRO A 94 -7.98 21.51 13.06
N VAL A 95 -6.89 21.05 12.44
CA VAL A 95 -6.89 19.87 11.54
C VAL A 95 -7.49 18.62 12.24
N LYS A 96 -7.27 18.47 13.55
CA LYS A 96 -7.85 17.38 14.37
C LYS A 96 -9.39 17.38 14.42
N HIS A 97 -10.05 18.46 14.02
CA HIS A 97 -11.51 18.56 13.91
C HIS A 97 -12.05 18.09 12.56
N VAL A 98 -11.18 17.72 11.62
CA VAL A 98 -11.53 17.08 10.35
C VAL A 98 -11.26 15.59 10.45
N GLY A 99 -12.34 14.80 10.54
CA GLY A 99 -12.28 13.34 10.56
C GLY A 99 -12.50 12.75 9.17
N PHE A 100 -11.81 11.66 8.86
CA PHE A 100 -11.96 10.86 7.64
C PHE A 100 -11.57 9.40 7.91
N ALA A 101 -12.08 8.46 7.11
CA ALA A 101 -11.91 7.02 7.36
C ALA A 101 -10.64 6.42 6.74
N GLY A 102 -10.13 7.03 5.66
CA GLY A 102 -8.88 6.62 5.04
C GLY A 102 -8.47 7.56 3.92
N THR A 103 -7.20 7.52 3.53
CA THR A 103 -6.71 8.28 2.38
C THR A 103 -7.22 7.68 1.08
N LYS A 104 -7.30 8.50 0.03
CA LYS A 104 -7.72 8.13 -1.31
C LYS A 104 -6.66 8.55 -2.31
N ASP A 105 -6.63 7.92 -3.48
CA ASP A 105 -5.68 8.23 -4.56
C ASP A 105 -5.65 9.73 -4.89
N LYS A 106 -4.44 10.26 -5.11
CA LYS A 106 -4.25 11.61 -5.61
C LYS A 106 -4.75 11.74 -7.04
N LYS A 107 -4.17 10.98 -7.96
CA LYS A 107 -4.46 11.02 -9.41
C LYS A 107 -5.80 10.31 -9.73
N ALA A 108 -6.89 10.88 -9.24
CA ALA A 108 -8.23 10.31 -9.29
C ALA A 108 -9.30 11.41 -9.06
N LEU A 109 -10.55 11.09 -9.40
CA LEU A 109 -11.73 11.72 -8.82
C LEU A 109 -12.19 10.89 -7.62
N THR A 110 -12.27 11.48 -6.44
CA THR A 110 -12.62 10.70 -5.25
C THR A 110 -13.70 11.36 -4.44
N GLY A 111 -14.72 10.59 -4.03
CA GLY A 111 -15.72 10.98 -3.06
C GLY A 111 -15.48 10.24 -1.76
N GLN A 112 -15.39 10.95 -0.64
CA GLN A 112 -15.20 10.35 0.67
C GLN A 112 -16.02 11.08 1.74
N TRP A 113 -16.43 10.37 2.79
CA TRP A 113 -17.08 11.02 3.91
C TRP A 113 -16.05 11.76 4.77
N ILE A 114 -16.41 12.96 5.19
CA ILE A 114 -15.68 13.75 6.18
C ILE A 114 -16.63 14.15 7.31
N SER A 115 -16.08 14.28 8.52
CA SER A 115 -16.77 14.88 9.66
C SER A 115 -16.04 16.14 10.12
N LEU A 116 -16.77 17.23 10.32
CA LEU A 116 -16.25 18.53 10.70
C LEU A 116 -16.88 18.98 12.02
N ARG A 117 -16.07 19.20 13.05
CA ARG A 117 -16.57 19.67 14.35
C ARG A 117 -16.82 21.17 14.35
N GLY A 118 -18.02 21.60 14.73
CA GLY A 118 -18.37 23.01 14.92
C GLY A 118 -18.45 23.83 13.63
N VAL A 119 -18.61 23.18 12.48
CA VAL A 119 -18.74 23.84 11.17
C VAL A 119 -20.19 23.82 10.75
N ARG A 120 -20.74 24.96 10.33
CA ARG A 120 -22.08 25.02 9.76
C ARG A 120 -22.02 24.69 8.28
N TRP A 121 -23.03 23.99 7.77
CA TRP A 121 -23.09 23.63 6.36
C TRP A 121 -22.95 24.82 5.41
N ARG A 122 -23.54 25.98 5.72
CA ARG A 122 -23.40 27.20 4.91
C ARG A 122 -21.93 27.60 4.71
N ASP A 123 -21.12 27.53 5.77
CA ASP A 123 -19.70 27.89 5.73
C ASP A 123 -18.89 26.92 4.85
N LEU A 124 -19.32 25.66 4.74
CA LEU A 124 -18.70 24.64 3.88
C LEU A 124 -19.21 24.71 2.43
N ARG A 125 -20.50 24.90 2.23
CA ARG A 125 -21.15 24.92 0.90
C ARG A 125 -20.68 26.10 0.08
N ASP A 126 -20.54 27.26 0.71
CA ASP A 126 -20.17 28.50 0.04
C ASP A 126 -18.64 28.62 -0.11
N LEU A 127 -17.90 27.58 0.32
CA LEU A 127 -16.45 27.48 0.23
C LEU A 127 -16.01 27.20 -1.21
N GLY A 128 -15.58 28.23 -1.92
CA GLY A 128 -14.99 28.09 -3.25
C GLY A 128 -13.59 27.48 -3.20
N LEU A 129 -13.49 26.15 -3.20
CA LEU A 129 -12.22 25.43 -3.35
C LEU A 129 -12.08 24.83 -4.74
N ARG A 130 -11.02 25.23 -5.45
CA ARG A 130 -10.69 24.67 -6.75
C ARG A 130 -10.49 23.16 -6.64
N ASP A 131 -11.09 22.41 -7.58
CA ASP A 131 -10.98 20.96 -7.70
C ASP A 131 -11.51 20.19 -6.46
N MET A 132 -12.36 20.82 -5.66
CA MET A 132 -13.06 20.22 -4.51
C MET A 132 -14.53 20.62 -4.49
N ALA A 133 -15.38 19.72 -4.02
CA ALA A 133 -16.80 20.00 -3.81
C ALA A 133 -17.33 19.28 -2.58
N PHE A 134 -18.42 19.79 -2.01
CA PHE A 134 -19.06 19.23 -0.83
C PHE A 134 -20.56 19.06 -1.07
N HIS A 135 -21.14 17.96 -0.60
CA HIS A 135 -22.57 17.70 -0.69
C HIS A 135 -23.04 16.62 0.30
N THR A 136 -24.33 16.27 0.27
CA THR A 136 -24.99 15.31 1.17
C THR A 136 -24.68 15.59 2.65
N PRO A 137 -24.98 16.79 3.15
CA PRO A 137 -24.68 17.15 4.52
C PRO A 137 -25.69 16.57 5.52
N PHE A 138 -25.24 16.25 6.75
CA PHE A 138 -26.12 16.01 7.90
C PHE A 138 -25.36 16.23 9.22
N TYR A 139 -26.08 16.56 10.29
CA TYR A 139 -25.49 16.74 11.62
C TYR A 139 -25.63 15.48 12.49
N THR A 140 -24.57 15.17 13.24
CA THR A 140 -24.51 14.04 14.17
C THR A 140 -23.60 14.34 15.36
N ARG A 141 -23.62 13.46 16.36
CA ARG A 141 -22.76 13.52 17.55
C ARG A 141 -21.41 12.82 17.36
N GLY A 142 -21.28 11.95 16.35
CA GLY A 142 -20.08 11.15 16.12
C GLY A 142 -19.10 11.79 15.15
N ARG A 143 -17.79 11.57 15.37
CA ARG A 143 -16.74 11.84 14.38
C ARG A 143 -16.43 10.59 13.57
N ILE A 144 -15.99 10.78 12.32
CA ILE A 144 -15.33 9.72 11.55
C ILE A 144 -13.92 9.51 12.11
N ARG A 145 -13.52 8.25 12.29
CA ARG A 145 -12.16 7.86 12.66
C ARG A 145 -11.53 7.01 11.56
N LEU A 146 -10.20 6.97 11.56
CA LEU A 146 -9.42 6.15 10.65
C LEU A 146 -9.85 4.68 10.77
N GLY A 147 -10.10 4.01 9.65
CA GLY A 147 -10.60 2.64 9.59
C GLY A 147 -12.12 2.50 9.58
N ASN A 148 -12.90 3.57 9.79
CA ASN A 148 -14.36 3.53 9.73
C ASN A 148 -14.89 3.61 8.29
N LEU A 149 -14.50 2.68 7.42
CA LEU A 149 -15.11 2.49 6.10
C LEU A 149 -15.41 1.00 5.87
N LEU A 150 -16.45 0.72 5.11
CA LEU A 150 -16.82 -0.65 4.71
C LEU A 150 -16.04 -1.08 3.46
N GLY A 151 -15.68 -0.14 2.59
CA GLY A 151 -14.95 -0.41 1.37
C GLY A 151 -14.90 0.79 0.43
N ASN A 152 -14.53 0.53 -0.82
CA ASN A 152 -14.51 1.54 -1.86
C ASN A 152 -15.17 0.96 -3.12
N ARG A 153 -16.01 1.77 -3.76
CA ARG A 153 -16.54 1.50 -5.09
C ARG A 153 -15.61 2.15 -6.10
N PHE A 154 -15.09 1.36 -7.03
CA PHE A 154 -14.21 1.83 -8.09
C PHE A 154 -14.97 1.92 -9.41
N THR A 155 -14.76 3.00 -10.16
CA THR A 155 -15.07 3.05 -11.60
C THR A 155 -13.79 3.39 -12.33
N VAL A 156 -13.29 2.44 -13.12
CA VAL A 156 -12.00 2.55 -13.80
C VAL A 156 -12.23 2.53 -15.31
N ARG A 157 -11.71 3.52 -16.02
CA ARG A 157 -11.68 3.56 -17.47
C ARG A 157 -10.30 3.14 -17.96
N ILE A 158 -10.28 2.11 -18.79
CA ILE A 158 -9.07 1.63 -19.48
C ILE A 158 -9.09 2.23 -20.89
N ARG A 159 -8.14 3.12 -21.21
CA ARG A 159 -8.03 3.75 -22.52
C ARG A 159 -7.16 2.91 -23.45
N GLY A 160 -7.58 2.78 -24.70
CA GLY A 160 -6.85 2.02 -25.72
C GLY A 160 -6.84 0.50 -25.46
N ALA A 161 -7.81 -0.03 -24.72
CA ALA A 161 -8.00 -1.46 -24.58
C ALA A 161 -8.40 -2.06 -25.94
N ARG A 162 -7.80 -3.20 -26.31
CA ARG A 162 -8.03 -3.86 -27.62
C ARG A 162 -8.63 -5.26 -27.48
N GLY A 163 -8.70 -5.80 -26.27
CA GLY A 163 -9.26 -7.11 -25.98
C GLY A 163 -10.70 -7.06 -25.45
N GLU A 164 -11.33 -8.21 -25.41
CA GLU A 164 -12.65 -8.41 -24.83
C GLU A 164 -12.58 -8.38 -23.29
N VAL A 165 -13.49 -7.61 -22.66
CA VAL A 165 -13.61 -7.59 -21.20
C VAL A 165 -14.51 -8.74 -20.77
N ARG A 166 -13.96 -9.66 -19.97
CA ARG A 166 -14.69 -10.80 -19.42
C ARG A 166 -14.90 -10.61 -17.92
N PRO A 167 -16.11 -10.86 -17.39
CA PRO A 167 -16.33 -10.82 -15.95
C PRO A 167 -15.54 -11.94 -15.27
N VAL A 168 -14.90 -11.62 -14.15
CA VAL A 168 -14.28 -12.59 -13.25
C VAL A 168 -15.02 -12.54 -11.91
N VAL A 169 -15.22 -13.72 -11.30
CA VAL A 169 -15.96 -13.83 -10.03
C VAL A 169 -15.11 -13.34 -8.85
N CYS A 170 -13.79 -13.49 -8.95
CA CYS A 170 -12.83 -13.03 -7.96
C CYS A 170 -11.44 -12.80 -8.61
N PHE A 171 -10.52 -12.24 -7.83
CA PHE A 171 -9.11 -12.15 -8.19
C PHE A 171 -8.24 -12.42 -6.95
N PRO A 172 -7.01 -12.93 -7.12
CA PRO A 172 -6.10 -13.20 -6.01
C PRO A 172 -5.65 -11.89 -5.34
N ASN A 173 -5.72 -11.84 -4.01
CA ASN A 173 -5.50 -10.63 -3.23
C ASN A 173 -4.02 -10.38 -2.89
N TYR A 174 -3.18 -10.36 -3.93
CA TYR A 174 -1.74 -10.09 -3.83
C TYR A 174 -1.42 -8.73 -3.20
N PHE A 175 -0.24 -8.64 -2.58
CA PHE A 175 0.40 -7.34 -2.36
C PHE A 175 1.01 -6.86 -3.68
N ALA A 176 0.60 -5.66 -4.11
CA ALA A 176 1.10 -5.04 -5.33
C ALA A 176 2.51 -4.46 -5.17
N HIS A 177 3.16 -4.15 -6.30
CA HIS A 177 4.53 -3.60 -6.39
C HIS A 177 4.84 -2.43 -5.44
N GLN A 178 3.86 -1.55 -5.18
CA GLN A 178 4.01 -0.42 -4.26
C GLN A 178 4.40 -0.83 -2.83
N ARG A 179 4.09 -2.07 -2.42
CA ARG A 179 4.51 -2.63 -1.13
C ARG A 179 6.01 -2.93 -1.07
N PHE A 180 6.64 -3.14 -2.21
CA PHE A 180 8.03 -3.54 -2.36
C PHE A 180 8.95 -2.38 -2.76
N GLY A 181 8.36 -1.25 -3.18
CA GLY A 181 9.01 0.00 -3.51
C GLY A 181 8.40 0.62 -4.76
N THR A 182 8.66 1.91 -5.01
CA THR A 182 8.09 2.62 -6.17
C THR A 182 8.99 2.53 -7.39
N TYR A 183 10.27 2.85 -7.23
CA TYR A 183 11.27 2.81 -8.32
C TYR A 183 12.10 1.53 -8.30
N ARG A 184 12.33 0.97 -7.10
CA ARG A 184 13.16 -0.23 -6.85
C ARG A 184 12.40 -1.21 -5.98
N PHE A 185 12.19 -2.43 -6.45
CA PHE A 185 11.44 -3.46 -5.71
C PHE A 185 12.32 -4.24 -4.73
N VAL A 186 13.19 -3.56 -3.97
CA VAL A 186 14.21 -4.23 -3.14
C VAL A 186 13.80 -4.41 -1.69
N SER A 187 12.64 -3.87 -1.28
CA SER A 187 12.31 -3.79 0.16
C SER A 187 12.15 -5.17 0.81
N HIS A 188 11.62 -6.15 0.07
CA HIS A 188 11.50 -7.53 0.55
C HIS A 188 12.85 -8.27 0.55
N VAL A 189 13.75 -7.96 -0.38
CA VAL A 189 15.11 -8.51 -0.42
C VAL A 189 15.90 -8.05 0.81
N VAL A 190 15.86 -6.74 1.10
CA VAL A 190 16.45 -6.17 2.32
C VAL A 190 15.84 -6.83 3.56
N GLY A 191 14.51 -6.97 3.60
CA GLY A 191 13.82 -7.65 4.71
C GLY A 191 14.24 -9.11 4.88
N ARG A 192 14.41 -9.86 3.79
CA ARG A 192 14.90 -11.25 3.80
C ARG A 192 16.28 -11.34 4.44
N GLN A 193 17.22 -10.49 4.00
CA GLN A 193 18.58 -10.46 4.51
C GLN A 193 18.62 -10.09 5.99
N MET A 194 17.80 -9.12 6.43
CA MET A 194 17.64 -8.78 7.84
C MET A 194 17.16 -9.98 8.67
N VAL A 195 16.16 -10.72 8.19
CA VAL A 195 15.62 -11.89 8.90
C VAL A 195 16.66 -13.01 9.00
N LYS A 196 17.46 -13.23 7.95
CA LYS A 196 18.57 -14.19 7.93
C LYS A 196 19.80 -13.74 8.73
N GLY A 197 19.81 -12.51 9.25
CA GLY A 197 20.96 -11.95 9.97
C GLY A 197 22.10 -11.47 9.07
N ASP A 198 21.90 -11.45 7.75
CA ASP A 198 22.83 -10.89 6.76
C ASP A 198 22.68 -9.36 6.70
N TRP A 199 23.21 -8.69 7.72
CA TRP A 199 23.09 -7.23 7.85
C TRP A 199 23.91 -6.48 6.80
N GLU A 200 25.08 -7.00 6.44
CA GLU A 200 25.90 -6.41 5.39
C GLU A 200 25.19 -6.47 4.05
N GLY A 201 24.68 -7.64 3.67
CA GLY A 201 23.91 -7.80 2.44
C GLY A 201 22.67 -6.92 2.43
N ALA A 202 21.94 -6.80 3.56
CA ALA A 202 20.78 -5.92 3.66
C ALA A 202 21.14 -4.45 3.37
N VAL A 203 22.23 -3.96 3.97
CA VAL A 203 22.71 -2.58 3.78
C VAL A 203 23.24 -2.39 2.37
N ARG A 204 24.00 -3.35 1.83
CA ARG A 204 24.52 -3.32 0.46
C ARG A 204 23.38 -3.26 -0.54
N THR A 205 22.43 -4.18 -0.50
CA THR A 205 21.24 -4.17 -1.35
C THR A 205 20.50 -2.83 -1.28
N TYR A 206 20.27 -2.30 -0.08
CA TYR A 206 19.54 -1.05 0.07
C TYR A 206 20.26 0.15 -0.57
N LEU A 207 21.58 0.22 -0.40
CA LEU A 207 22.42 1.33 -0.87
C LEU A 207 22.79 1.21 -2.35
N THR A 208 23.06 0.01 -2.87
CA THR A 208 23.69 -0.17 -4.19
C THR A 208 22.74 -0.68 -5.28
N ALA A 209 21.62 -1.33 -4.93
CA ALA A 209 20.71 -1.82 -5.96
C ALA A 209 20.10 -0.65 -6.76
N THR A 210 20.08 -0.78 -8.08
CA THR A 210 19.66 0.27 -9.01
C THR A 210 18.33 -0.04 -9.70
N SER A 211 17.78 0.94 -10.41
CA SER A 211 16.65 0.76 -11.31
C SER A 211 16.76 1.72 -12.50
N PRO A 212 16.31 1.33 -13.71
CA PRO A 212 16.28 2.20 -14.88
C PRO A 212 15.33 3.41 -14.69
N TYR A 213 14.44 3.36 -13.70
CA TYR A 213 13.50 4.44 -13.39
C TYR A 213 14.05 5.45 -12.37
N GLU A 214 15.25 5.25 -11.82
CA GLU A 214 15.91 6.23 -10.96
C GLU A 214 16.63 7.32 -11.79
N PRO A 215 16.74 8.55 -11.27
CA PRO A 215 17.56 9.58 -11.92
C PRO A 215 19.03 9.15 -12.06
N GLU A 216 19.65 9.49 -13.19
CA GLU A 216 21.02 9.10 -13.54
C GLU A 216 22.02 9.33 -12.42
N VAL A 217 22.01 10.52 -11.81
CA VAL A 217 22.91 10.90 -10.72
C VAL A 217 22.78 9.96 -9.52
N THR A 218 21.56 9.47 -9.24
CA THR A 218 21.34 8.49 -8.18
C THR A 218 21.85 7.12 -8.59
N ARG A 219 21.56 6.69 -9.82
CA ARG A 219 22.04 5.39 -10.32
C ARG A 219 23.57 5.29 -10.27
N ALA A 220 24.26 6.29 -10.84
CA ALA A 220 25.72 6.35 -10.85
C ALA A 220 26.34 6.36 -9.44
N ALA A 221 25.72 7.07 -8.48
CA ALA A 221 26.18 7.03 -7.08
C ALA A 221 26.07 5.63 -6.45
N ARG A 222 24.98 4.91 -6.73
CA ARG A 222 24.77 3.55 -6.21
C ARG A 222 25.72 2.53 -6.85
N GLU A 223 25.93 2.62 -8.16
CA GLU A 223 26.87 1.78 -8.92
C GLU A 223 28.29 1.97 -8.40
N ARG A 224 28.74 3.23 -8.31
CA ARG A 224 30.05 3.57 -7.78
C ARG A 224 30.27 3.03 -6.36
N LEU A 225 29.28 3.14 -5.47
CA LEU A 225 29.40 2.55 -4.13
C LEU A 225 29.44 1.02 -4.16
N GLY A 226 28.78 0.40 -5.14
CA GLY A 226 28.83 -1.04 -5.34
C GLY A 226 30.23 -1.55 -5.74
N GLU A 227 30.93 -0.77 -6.57
CA GLU A 227 32.31 -1.02 -7.01
C GLU A 227 33.33 -0.68 -5.90
N GLU A 228 33.16 0.47 -5.25
CA GLU A 228 34.02 0.99 -4.18
C GLU A 228 33.49 0.60 -2.78
N TRP A 229 33.00 -0.64 -2.59
CA TRP A 229 32.38 -1.05 -1.33
C TRP A 229 33.37 -0.99 -0.16
N GLY A 230 33.04 -0.18 0.86
CA GLY A 230 33.85 -0.02 2.07
C GLY A 230 34.29 1.42 2.34
N ASP A 231 34.45 2.26 1.32
CA ASP A 231 34.77 3.69 1.52
C ASP A 231 33.50 4.56 1.69
N PHE A 232 32.86 4.39 2.84
CA PHE A 232 31.61 5.10 3.15
C PHE A 232 31.80 6.61 3.39
N ARG A 233 33.02 7.06 3.69
CA ARG A 233 33.32 8.51 3.83
C ARG A 233 33.27 9.18 2.47
N ARG A 234 33.97 8.61 1.49
CA ARG A 234 33.94 9.09 0.12
C ARG A 234 32.53 9.00 -0.49
N ALA A 235 31.79 7.95 -0.16
CA ALA A 235 30.39 7.82 -0.59
C ALA A 235 29.51 9.02 -0.21
N LEU A 236 29.75 9.65 0.95
CA LEU A 236 28.99 10.82 1.38
C LEU A 236 29.24 12.08 0.54
N GLU A 237 30.34 12.13 -0.21
CA GLU A 237 30.68 13.27 -1.08
C GLU A 237 29.82 13.28 -2.35
N TYR A 238 29.60 12.11 -2.96
CA TYR A 238 28.86 12.00 -4.23
C TYR A 238 27.40 11.55 -4.07
N PHE A 239 26.99 10.94 -2.94
CA PHE A 239 25.58 10.58 -2.72
C PHE A 239 24.67 11.81 -2.67
N PRO A 240 23.59 11.89 -3.47
CA PRO A 240 22.71 13.06 -3.48
C PRO A 240 22.11 13.39 -2.09
N ARG A 241 22.12 14.67 -1.71
CA ARG A 241 21.61 15.15 -0.40
C ARG A 241 20.13 14.80 -0.13
N ARG A 242 19.34 14.61 -1.18
CA ARG A 242 17.92 14.21 -1.10
C ARG A 242 17.72 12.77 -0.60
N LEU A 243 18.73 11.90 -0.73
CA LEU A 243 18.71 10.51 -0.26
C LEU A 243 19.03 10.45 1.24
N ARG A 244 18.20 11.11 2.05
CA ARG A 244 18.42 11.24 3.49
C ARG A 244 18.53 9.88 4.19
N PRO A 245 17.66 8.89 3.94
CA PRO A 245 17.77 7.57 4.57
C PRO A 245 19.11 6.88 4.28
N GLU A 246 19.55 6.88 3.02
CA GLU A 246 20.82 6.28 2.60
C GLU A 246 22.00 6.99 3.24
N ARG A 247 22.00 8.33 3.26
CA ARG A 247 23.06 9.13 3.88
C ARG A 247 23.16 8.91 5.39
N VAL A 248 22.05 8.67 6.09
CA VAL A 248 22.05 8.31 7.52
C VAL A 248 22.81 7.01 7.77
N ILE A 249 22.62 6.01 6.89
CA ILE A 249 23.34 4.74 6.97
C ILE A 249 24.82 4.97 6.69
N LEU A 250 25.15 5.65 5.59
CA LEU A 250 26.53 5.95 5.20
C LEU A 250 27.30 6.70 6.30
N GLN A 251 26.67 7.68 6.94
CA GLN A 251 27.25 8.40 8.09
C GLN A 251 27.57 7.48 9.26
N ALA A 252 26.67 6.55 9.59
CA ALA A 252 26.91 5.59 10.66
C ALA A 252 28.07 4.65 10.32
N LEU A 253 28.14 4.15 9.08
CA LEU A 253 29.24 3.29 8.63
C LEU A 253 30.58 4.03 8.59
N ALA A 254 30.59 5.27 8.09
CA ALA A 254 31.77 6.14 8.06
C ALA A 254 32.31 6.47 9.47
N ALA A 255 31.45 6.40 10.49
CA ALA A 255 31.78 6.52 11.91
C ALA A 255 32.18 5.18 12.55
N GLY A 256 32.40 4.13 11.75
CA GLY A 256 32.83 2.80 12.20
C GLY A 256 31.73 1.99 12.89
N LYS A 257 30.44 2.33 12.71
CA LYS A 257 29.35 1.50 13.24
C LYS A 257 29.13 0.29 12.34
N GLY A 258 28.78 -0.85 12.94
CA GLY A 258 28.43 -2.05 12.18
C GLY A 258 27.14 -1.90 11.36
N PHE A 259 26.95 -2.76 10.36
CA PHE A 259 25.82 -2.70 9.41
C PHE A 259 24.45 -2.75 10.08
N GLU A 260 24.25 -3.63 11.07
CA GLU A 260 22.99 -3.68 11.83
C GLU A 260 22.71 -2.35 12.55
N THR A 261 23.72 -1.78 13.21
CA THR A 261 23.59 -0.50 13.92
C THR A 261 23.29 0.63 12.94
N ALA A 262 23.94 0.65 11.78
CA ALA A 262 23.72 1.66 10.75
C ALA A 262 22.28 1.59 10.20
N LEU A 263 21.77 0.41 9.88
CA LEU A 263 20.41 0.24 9.39
C LEU A 263 19.35 0.60 10.45
N ARG A 264 19.60 0.29 11.73
CA ARG A 264 18.74 0.67 12.86
C ARG A 264 18.67 2.18 13.12
N ARG A 265 19.53 3.01 12.50
CA ARG A 265 19.43 4.47 12.56
C ARG A 265 18.29 5.04 11.73
N LEU A 266 17.74 4.26 10.81
CA LEU A 266 16.55 4.65 10.06
C LEU A 266 15.36 4.87 10.99
N HIS A 267 14.40 5.69 10.54
CA HIS A 267 13.16 5.89 11.29
C HIS A 267 12.45 4.53 11.53
N PRO A 268 11.90 4.26 12.73
CA PRO A 268 11.35 2.93 13.08
C PRO A 268 10.31 2.39 12.08
N ARG A 269 9.47 3.27 11.51
CA ARG A 269 8.50 2.89 10.48
C ARG A 269 9.15 2.38 9.19
N MET A 270 10.29 2.96 8.79
CA MET A 270 11.04 2.48 7.62
C MET A 270 11.74 1.16 7.91
N PHE A 271 12.29 0.99 9.11
CA PHE A 271 12.91 -0.28 9.50
C PHE A 271 11.89 -1.43 9.48
N SER A 272 10.70 -1.22 10.06
CA SER A 272 9.60 -2.18 10.01
C SER A 272 9.10 -2.47 8.58
N LEU A 273 9.15 -1.48 7.69
CA LEU A 273 8.70 -1.63 6.30
C LEU A 273 9.40 -2.79 5.58
N PHE A 274 10.71 -2.96 5.76
CA PHE A 274 11.47 -4.04 5.11
C PHE A 274 10.98 -5.42 5.55
N ILE A 275 10.75 -5.60 6.84
CA ILE A 275 10.22 -6.84 7.40
C ILE A 275 8.81 -7.11 6.85
N HIS A 276 7.92 -6.11 6.85
CA HIS A 276 6.57 -6.26 6.30
C HIS A 276 6.56 -6.51 4.80
N ALA A 277 7.49 -5.94 4.04
CA ALA A 277 7.67 -6.22 2.63
C ALA A 277 8.07 -7.69 2.43
N TYR A 278 8.99 -8.22 3.24
CA TYR A 278 9.34 -9.64 3.14
C TYR A 278 8.18 -10.58 3.51
N GLN A 279 7.43 -10.28 4.56
CA GLN A 279 6.19 -11.01 4.88
C GLN A 279 5.18 -10.99 3.72
N SER A 280 5.07 -9.84 3.04
CA SER A 280 4.19 -9.68 1.87
C SER A 280 4.68 -10.49 0.67
N TYR A 281 5.99 -10.61 0.48
CA TYR A 281 6.59 -11.45 -0.57
C TYR A 281 6.30 -12.93 -0.32
N LEU A 282 6.50 -13.41 0.91
CA LEU A 282 6.18 -14.80 1.27
C LEU A 282 4.69 -15.09 1.08
N PHE A 283 3.81 -14.17 1.49
CA PHE A 283 2.37 -14.29 1.24
C PHE A 283 2.07 -14.41 -0.28
N ASN A 284 2.70 -13.57 -1.11
CA ASN A 284 2.50 -13.64 -2.55
C ASN A 284 2.95 -14.99 -3.12
N LEU A 285 4.08 -15.55 -2.68
CA LEU A 285 4.52 -16.88 -3.09
C LEU A 285 3.52 -17.97 -2.66
N ILE A 286 3.09 -17.97 -1.40
CA ILE A 286 2.10 -18.92 -0.87
C ILE A 286 0.81 -18.85 -1.70
N LEU A 287 0.30 -17.65 -1.94
CA LEU A 287 -0.92 -17.45 -2.74
C LEU A 287 -0.71 -17.96 -4.18
N SER A 288 0.42 -17.62 -4.81
CA SER A 288 0.75 -18.12 -6.16
C SER A 288 0.76 -19.65 -6.24
N ARG A 289 1.40 -20.32 -5.28
CA ARG A 289 1.40 -21.78 -5.19
C ARG A 289 0.01 -22.34 -4.95
N ARG A 290 -0.79 -21.72 -4.07
CA ARG A 290 -2.18 -22.15 -3.83
C ARG A 290 -3.04 -22.11 -5.09
N LEU A 291 -2.85 -21.10 -5.94
CA LEU A 291 -3.60 -20.99 -7.19
C LEU A 291 -3.36 -22.16 -8.16
N GLU A 292 -2.23 -22.86 -8.09
CA GLU A 292 -1.97 -24.09 -8.88
C GLU A 292 -2.96 -25.21 -8.51
N HIS A 293 -3.46 -25.21 -7.27
CA HIS A 293 -4.44 -26.16 -6.74
C HIS A 293 -5.89 -25.65 -6.83
N GLY A 294 -6.09 -24.38 -7.19
CA GLY A 294 -7.40 -23.73 -7.32
C GLY A 294 -7.72 -22.74 -6.19
N ALA A 295 -8.84 -22.03 -6.33
CA ALA A 295 -9.24 -20.94 -5.42
C ALA A 295 -10.46 -21.26 -4.54
N ARG A 296 -10.96 -22.50 -4.57
CA ARG A 296 -12.09 -22.92 -3.73
C ARG A 296 -11.59 -23.39 -2.37
N PRO A 297 -12.37 -23.19 -1.28
CA PRO A 297 -12.05 -23.76 0.02
C PRO A 297 -11.83 -25.27 -0.04
N GLU A 298 -10.76 -25.74 0.58
CA GLU A 298 -10.48 -27.16 0.79
C GLU A 298 -10.37 -27.52 2.27
N LYS A 299 -10.43 -28.82 2.57
CA LYS A 299 -10.33 -29.32 3.95
C LYS A 299 -8.96 -28.94 4.54
N GLY A 300 -8.97 -28.20 5.64
CA GLY A 300 -7.76 -27.72 6.31
C GLY A 300 -7.46 -26.24 6.08
N ASP A 301 -8.14 -25.60 5.13
CA ASP A 301 -8.05 -24.15 4.92
C ASP A 301 -8.61 -23.38 6.12
N VAL A 302 -7.90 -22.32 6.52
CA VAL A 302 -8.42 -21.35 7.49
C VAL A 302 -9.29 -20.35 6.74
N LEU A 303 -10.57 -20.26 7.12
CA LEU A 303 -11.54 -19.41 6.43
C LEU A 303 -11.86 -18.14 7.22
N LEU A 304 -11.97 -17.00 6.51
CA LEU A 304 -12.54 -15.76 7.04
C LEU A 304 -13.78 -15.37 6.24
N HIS A 305 -14.95 -15.44 6.88
CA HIS A 305 -16.25 -15.20 6.24
C HIS A 305 -16.44 -16.06 4.97
N GLY A 306 -16.10 -17.36 5.06
CA GLY A 306 -16.22 -18.32 3.97
C GLY A 306 -15.15 -18.21 2.86
N VAL A 307 -14.20 -17.28 2.97
CA VAL A 307 -13.11 -17.12 2.00
C VAL A 307 -11.84 -17.75 2.56
N PRO A 308 -11.12 -18.59 1.79
CA PRO A 308 -9.81 -19.14 2.20
C PRO A 308 -8.82 -18.03 2.52
N THR A 309 -7.91 -18.30 3.44
CA THR A 309 -6.85 -17.36 3.80
C THR A 309 -5.49 -18.01 3.70
N ALA A 310 -4.50 -17.21 3.36
CA ALA A 310 -3.10 -17.59 3.41
C ALA A 310 -2.38 -16.91 4.59
N LEU A 311 -1.37 -17.60 5.08
CA LEU A 311 -0.48 -17.13 6.13
C LEU A 311 0.26 -15.85 5.72
N ILE A 312 0.22 -14.83 6.58
CA ILE A 312 1.23 -13.78 6.65
C ILE A 312 2.20 -14.19 7.76
N PRO A 313 3.42 -14.65 7.40
CA PRO A 313 4.36 -15.23 8.37
C PRO A 313 4.68 -14.30 9.52
N GLY A 314 4.65 -14.80 10.75
CA GLY A 314 5.07 -14.08 11.94
C GLY A 314 5.27 -15.00 13.13
N TYR A 315 5.66 -14.46 14.27
CA TYR A 315 6.15 -15.27 15.39
C TYR A 315 5.07 -15.96 16.24
N LEU A 316 3.77 -15.70 15.98
CA LEU A 316 2.63 -16.32 16.68
C LEU A 316 1.78 -17.20 15.76
N GLU A 317 1.70 -16.87 14.47
CA GLU A 317 0.80 -17.54 13.54
C GLU A 317 1.37 -18.91 13.11
N ARG A 318 0.49 -19.91 12.98
CA ARG A 318 0.86 -21.28 12.56
C ARG A 318 0.36 -21.56 11.15
N PRO A 319 1.02 -22.47 10.40
CA PRO A 319 0.49 -22.91 9.11
C PRO A 319 -0.91 -23.53 9.20
N SER A 320 -1.65 -23.48 8.09
CA SER A 320 -2.93 -24.16 7.89
C SER A 320 -2.78 -25.69 7.92
N GLY A 321 -3.90 -26.41 7.84
CA GLY A 321 -3.91 -27.85 7.56
C GLY A 321 -4.05 -28.14 6.07
N GLY A 322 -3.97 -29.42 5.71
CA GLY A 322 -4.18 -29.88 4.33
C GLY A 322 -3.19 -29.29 3.32
N VAL A 323 -3.63 -29.17 2.06
CA VAL A 323 -2.82 -28.68 0.93
C VAL A 323 -2.27 -27.28 1.19
N GLN A 324 -3.09 -26.37 1.73
CA GLN A 324 -2.63 -25.02 2.07
C GLN A 324 -1.52 -25.02 3.14
N GLY A 325 -1.62 -25.92 4.11
CA GLY A 325 -0.59 -26.08 5.15
C GLY A 325 0.74 -26.61 4.61
N GLU A 326 0.70 -27.53 3.66
CA GLU A 326 1.89 -28.06 2.97
C GLU A 326 2.56 -26.97 2.16
N ILE A 327 1.81 -26.23 1.35
CA ILE A 327 2.30 -25.08 0.58
C ILE A 327 2.96 -24.03 1.49
N GLU A 328 2.32 -23.69 2.62
CA GLU A 328 2.85 -22.72 3.57
C GLU A 328 4.20 -23.18 4.14
N LYS A 329 4.36 -24.47 4.45
CA LYS A 329 5.63 -25.02 4.95
C LYS A 329 6.69 -25.06 3.85
N GLU A 330 6.36 -25.55 2.66
CA GLU A 330 7.29 -25.62 1.54
C GLU A 330 7.86 -24.25 1.17
N VAL A 331 7.03 -23.21 1.13
CA VAL A 331 7.50 -21.85 0.85
C VAL A 331 8.42 -21.33 1.97
N LEU A 332 8.07 -21.57 3.23
CA LEU A 332 8.91 -21.17 4.37
C LEU A 332 10.25 -21.91 4.38
N GLU A 333 10.25 -23.20 4.10
CA GLU A 333 11.44 -24.04 4.02
C GLU A 333 12.34 -23.64 2.84
N ALA A 334 11.77 -23.44 1.65
CA ALA A 334 12.51 -23.02 0.45
C ALA A 334 13.17 -21.65 0.62
N GLU A 335 12.52 -20.72 1.32
CA GLU A 335 13.11 -19.42 1.62
C GLU A 335 14.00 -19.44 2.88
N GLY A 336 14.12 -20.58 3.57
CA GLY A 336 14.92 -20.76 4.78
C GLY A 336 14.45 -19.88 5.94
N VAL A 337 13.13 -19.75 6.11
CA VAL A 337 12.49 -18.90 7.11
C VAL A 337 12.08 -19.70 8.32
N ASP A 338 12.79 -19.49 9.44
CA ASP A 338 12.30 -19.89 10.74
C ASP A 338 11.40 -18.79 11.33
N LEU A 339 10.11 -19.09 11.52
CA LEU A 339 9.15 -18.17 12.14
C LEU A 339 9.56 -17.74 13.56
N SER A 340 10.38 -18.54 14.25
CA SER A 340 10.94 -18.20 15.55
C SER A 340 11.95 -17.05 15.45
N ALA A 341 12.70 -16.93 14.34
CA ALA A 341 13.67 -15.85 14.10
C ALA A 341 12.98 -14.48 14.02
N CYS A 342 11.71 -14.43 13.60
CA CYS A 342 10.89 -13.22 13.62
C CYS A 342 10.72 -12.64 15.04
N ARG A 343 10.92 -13.43 16.11
CA ARG A 343 10.90 -12.94 17.50
C ARG A 343 11.97 -11.89 17.79
N ARG A 344 13.12 -11.94 17.08
CA ARG A 344 14.16 -10.90 17.19
C ARG A 344 13.64 -9.51 16.81
N PHE A 345 12.57 -9.48 16.04
CA PHE A 345 11.93 -8.26 15.57
C PHE A 345 10.63 -7.95 16.30
N LYS A 346 10.33 -8.47 17.51
CA LYS A 346 9.05 -8.22 18.22
C LYS A 346 8.55 -6.76 18.26
N LYS A 347 9.45 -5.76 18.28
CA LYS A 347 9.09 -4.33 18.24
C LYS A 347 8.76 -3.79 16.84
N HIS A 348 9.06 -4.57 15.79
CA HIS A 348 9.08 -4.17 14.39
C HIS A 348 8.37 -5.13 13.43
N ALA A 349 8.26 -6.42 13.78
CA ALA A 349 7.56 -7.47 13.07
C ALA A 349 6.17 -7.65 13.68
N THR A 350 5.21 -8.02 12.85
CA THR A 350 3.89 -8.42 13.33
C THR A 350 3.95 -9.79 14.03
N GLY A 351 2.96 -10.09 14.87
CA GLY A 351 2.72 -11.45 15.34
C GLY A 351 2.42 -12.46 14.21
N GLY A 352 2.32 -11.99 12.97
CA GLY A 352 1.77 -12.72 11.83
C GLY A 352 0.31 -12.35 11.64
N GLY A 353 -0.35 -13.07 10.76
CA GLY A 353 -1.79 -12.98 10.59
C GLY A 353 -2.27 -13.79 9.41
N ARG A 354 -3.54 -13.63 9.08
CA ARG A 354 -4.18 -14.28 7.94
C ARG A 354 -4.74 -13.21 7.01
N ARG A 355 -4.64 -13.45 5.71
CA ARG A 355 -5.20 -12.59 4.67
C ARG A 355 -5.97 -13.45 3.68
N LYS A 356 -7.19 -13.02 3.39
CA LYS A 356 -8.04 -13.59 2.33
C LYS A 356 -7.38 -13.45 0.97
#